data_AF-A0A651HA72-F1
#
_entry.id   AF-A0A651HA72-F1
#
_cell.length_a   1.000
_cell.length_b   1.000
_cell.length_c   1.000
_cell.angle_alpha   90.00
_cell.angle_beta   90.00
_cell.angle_gamma   90.00
#
_symmetry.space_group_name_H-M   'P 1'
#
loop_
_entity.id
_entity.type
_entity.pdbx_description
1 polymer ?
#
loop_
_entity_poly.entity_id
_entity_poly.type
_entity_poly.pdbx_seq_one_letter_code
_entity_poly.pdbx_strand_id
1 'polypeptide(L)'
;MPAKKKQRNRPPTEAELVKETCRRIRLARGFWDAHNNRACRGEREKALALYESLTPAQREQIPQVLRVWLRYRSEKYFGPGRTKPGSG
;
A
#
# COMPACT_ATOMS: atom_id res chain seq x y z
N MET A 1 0.08 28.39 -16.38
CA MET A 1 0.68 28.19 -15.05
C MET A 1 1.70 27.05 -15.14
N PRO A 2 3.02 27.29 -15.05
CA PRO A 2 4.00 26.20 -15.09
C PRO A 2 3.92 25.38 -13.81
N ALA A 3 3.74 24.06 -13.93
CA ALA A 3 3.72 23.15 -12.78
C ALA A 3 5.11 23.14 -12.12
N LYS A 4 5.22 23.74 -10.92
CA LYS A 4 6.44 23.70 -10.09
C LYS A 4 6.84 22.24 -9.86
N LYS A 5 7.97 21.81 -10.44
CA LYS A 5 8.60 20.51 -10.17
C LYS A 5 8.96 20.46 -8.68
N LYS A 6 8.26 19.61 -7.91
CA LYS A 6 8.61 19.32 -6.51
C LYS A 6 10.01 18.72 -6.44
N GLN A 7 10.87 19.29 -5.59
CA GLN A 7 12.22 18.80 -5.34
C GLN A 7 12.14 17.34 -4.83
N ARG A 8 12.69 16.39 -5.60
CA ARG A 8 12.65 14.95 -5.31
C ARG A 8 13.64 14.50 -4.22
N ASN A 9 14.51 15.38 -3.73
CA ASN A 9 15.68 15.01 -2.94
C ASN A 9 15.57 15.32 -1.44
N ARG A 10 14.41 15.79 -0.96
CA ARG A 10 14.18 16.01 0.48
C ARG A 10 13.59 14.73 1.09
N PRO A 11 14.01 14.32 2.31
CA PRO A 11 13.31 13.26 3.03
C PRO A 11 11.81 13.60 3.13
N PRO A 12 10.93 12.64 2.84
CA PRO A 12 9.49 12.86 2.87
C PRO A 12 9.05 13.25 4.28
N THR A 13 8.17 14.24 4.37
CA THR A 13 7.55 14.63 5.64
C THR A 13 6.58 13.55 6.12
N GLU A 14 6.24 13.58 7.41
CA GLU A 14 5.29 12.63 8.01
C GLU A 14 3.95 12.58 7.26
N ALA A 15 3.42 13.76 6.91
CA ALA A 15 2.17 13.87 6.15
C ALA A 15 2.31 13.32 4.72
N GLU A 16 3.49 13.40 4.11
CA GLU A 16 3.76 12.82 2.80
C GLU A 16 3.86 11.29 2.87
N LEU A 17 4.44 10.74 3.94
CA LEU A 17 4.45 9.29 4.19
C LEU A 17 3.03 8.75 4.34
N VAL A 18 2.19 9.36 5.17
CA VAL A 18 0.78 8.95 5.32
C VAL A 18 0.03 9.02 3.99
N LYS A 19 0.22 10.10 3.22
CA LYS A 19 -0.41 10.27 1.90
C LYS A 19 0.07 9.23 0.90
N GLU A 20 1.36 8.92 0.86
CA GLU A 20 1.92 7.91 -0.05
C GLU A 20 1.44 6.51 0.35
N THR A 21 1.40 6.18 1.64
CA THR A 21 0.81 4.92 2.12
C THR A 21 -0.64 4.79 1.67
N CYS A 22 -1.47 5.82 1.86
CA CYS A 22 -2.85 5.81 1.38
C CYS A 22 -2.94 5.64 -0.15
N ARG A 23 -2.07 6.32 -0.91
CA ARG A 23 -2.01 6.21 -2.38
C ARG A 23 -1.69 4.78 -2.80
N ARG A 24 -0.68 4.16 -2.21
CA ARG A 24 -0.25 2.79 -2.51
C ARG A 24 -1.33 1.77 -2.18
N ILE A 25 -2.03 1.91 -1.05
CA ILE A 25 -3.16 1.03 -0.72
C ILE A 25 -4.28 1.15 -1.76
N ARG A 26 -4.62 2.38 -2.19
CA ARG A 26 -5.64 2.58 -3.24
C ARG A 26 -5.22 2.00 -4.58
N LEU A 27 -3.95 2.13 -4.96
CA LEU A 27 -3.42 1.52 -6.19
C LEU A 27 -3.49 0.00 -6.12
N ALA A 28 -3.07 -0.61 -5.01
CA ALA A 28 -3.18 -2.04 -4.80
C ALA A 28 -4.65 -2.51 -4.90
N ARG A 29 -5.58 -1.78 -4.27
CA ARG A 29 -7.02 -2.04 -4.41
C ARG A 29 -7.51 -1.94 -5.85
N GLY A 30 -7.12 -0.90 -6.58
CA GLY A 30 -7.48 -0.76 -7.99
C GLY A 30 -6.97 -1.91 -8.85
N PHE A 31 -5.74 -2.39 -8.60
CA PHE A 31 -5.24 -3.59 -9.29
C PHE A 31 -5.97 -4.86 -8.88
N TRP A 32 -6.41 -4.96 -7.63
CA TRP A 32 -7.23 -6.08 -7.18
C TRP A 32 -8.60 -6.09 -7.87
N ASP A 33 -9.28 -4.94 -7.91
CA ASP A 33 -10.58 -4.78 -8.58
C ASP A 33 -10.45 -5.09 -10.08
N ALA A 34 -9.33 -4.71 -10.70
CA ALA A 34 -8.98 -5.04 -12.08
C ALA A 34 -8.47 -6.49 -12.29
N HIS A 35 -8.49 -7.34 -11.26
CA HIS A 35 -7.99 -8.72 -11.28
C HIS A 35 -6.51 -8.87 -11.70
N ASN A 36 -5.74 -7.78 -11.67
CA ASN A 36 -4.30 -7.78 -11.94
C ASN A 36 -3.52 -8.13 -10.67
N ASN A 37 -3.58 -9.40 -10.28
CA ASN A 37 -3.04 -9.92 -9.03
C ASN A 37 -1.51 -9.75 -8.90
N ARG A 38 -0.78 -9.77 -10.03
CA ARG A 38 0.67 -9.56 -10.03
C ARG A 38 1.02 -8.13 -9.62
N ALA A 39 0.37 -7.13 -10.23
CA ALA A 39 0.58 -5.72 -9.88
C ALA A 39 0.05 -5.41 -8.47
N CYS A 40 -1.10 -5.98 -8.10
CA CYS A 40 -1.67 -5.84 -6.76
C CYS A 40 -0.68 -6.31 -5.68
N ARG A 41 -0.03 -7.47 -5.85
CA ARG A 41 0.95 -7.98 -4.89
C ARG A 41 2.12 -7.01 -4.70
N GLY A 42 2.70 -6.51 -5.79
CA GLY A 42 3.82 -5.58 -5.72
C GLY A 42 3.47 -4.25 -5.06
N GLU A 43 2.29 -3.68 -5.35
CA GLU A 43 1.86 -2.45 -4.69
C GLU A 43 1.46 -2.66 -3.22
N ARG A 44 0.88 -3.83 -2.89
CA ARG A 44 0.59 -4.23 -1.52
C ARG A 44 1.86 -4.33 -0.69
N GLU A 45 2.90 -5.00 -1.18
CA GLU A 45 4.18 -5.13 -0.45
C GLU A 45 4.78 -3.77 -0.14
N LYS A 46 4.81 -2.85 -1.13
CA LYS A 46 5.26 -1.46 -0.90
C LYS A 46 4.39 -0.73 0.11
N ALA A 47 3.07 -0.89 0.02
CA ALA A 47 2.13 -0.27 0.95
C ALA A 47 2.33 -0.79 2.39
N LEU A 48 2.59 -2.09 2.54
CA LEU A 48 2.83 -2.73 3.84
C LEU A 48 4.15 -2.25 4.45
N ALA A 49 5.23 -2.21 3.67
CA ALA A 49 6.52 -1.69 4.13
C ALA A 49 6.43 -0.23 4.61
N LEU A 50 5.74 0.62 3.86
CA LEU A 50 5.49 2.01 4.28
C LEU A 50 4.64 2.05 5.54
N TYR A 51 3.55 1.28 5.61
CA TYR A 51 2.66 1.23 6.78
C TYR A 51 3.40 0.80 8.05
N GLU A 52 4.30 -0.18 7.94
CA GLU A 52 5.10 -0.68 9.05
C GLU A 52 6.10 0.36 9.57
N SER A 53 6.64 1.22 8.69
CA SER A 53 7.50 2.35 9.09
C SER A 53 6.77 3.50 9.78
N LEU A 54 5.44 3.58 9.70
CA LEU A 54 4.67 4.65 10.32
C LEU A 54 4.54 4.48 11.83
N THR A 55 4.55 5.60 12.55
CA THR A 55 4.23 5.65 13.99
C THR A 55 2.74 5.38 14.24
N PRO A 56 2.34 5.02 15.47
CA PRO A 56 0.93 4.81 15.81
C PRO A 56 0.03 6.02 15.45
N ALA A 57 0.46 7.23 15.79
CA ALA A 57 -0.27 8.47 15.48
C ALA A 57 -0.42 8.71 13.97
N GLN A 58 0.59 8.33 13.16
CA GLN A 58 0.50 8.41 11.70
C GLN A 58 -0.44 7.36 11.12
N ARG A 59 -0.48 6.15 11.69
CA ARG A 59 -1.39 5.09 11.26
C ARG A 59 -2.85 5.45 11.53
N GLU A 60 -3.14 6.17 12.61
CA GLU A 60 -4.50 6.64 12.91
C GLU A 60 -5.04 7.60 11.85
N GLN A 61 -4.18 8.39 11.22
CA GLN A 61 -4.55 9.28 10.11
C GLN A 61 -4.93 8.52 8.83
N ILE A 62 -4.56 7.23 8.72
CA ILE A 62 -4.97 6.41 7.58
C ILE A 62 -6.44 6.01 7.75
N PRO A 63 -7.29 6.22 6.73
CA PRO A 63 -8.69 5.79 6.77
C PRO A 63 -8.81 4.31 7.15
N GLN A 64 -9.67 4.00 8.11
CA GLN A 64 -9.84 2.65 8.65
C GLN A 64 -10.09 1.60 7.57
N VAL A 65 -10.88 1.94 6.54
CA VAL A 65 -11.16 1.06 5.39
C VAL A 65 -9.88 0.62 4.66
N LEU A 66 -8.88 1.50 4.54
CA LEU A 66 -7.60 1.19 3.90
C LEU A 66 -6.73 0.32 4.80
N ARG A 67 -6.71 0.60 6.11
CA ARG A 67 -6.00 -0.22 7.10
C ARG A 67 -6.54 -1.65 7.16
N VAL A 68 -7.86 -1.79 7.22
CA VAL A 68 -8.53 -3.09 7.27
C VAL A 68 -8.27 -3.88 5.98
N TRP A 69 -8.36 -3.21 4.83
CA TRP A 69 -8.04 -3.84 3.57
C TRP A 69 -6.60 -4.33 3.51
N LEU A 70 -5.63 -3.48 3.86
CA LEU A 70 -4.21 -3.80 3.80
C LEU A 70 -3.87 -4.95 4.77
N ARG A 71 -4.33 -4.90 6.02
CA ARG A 71 -3.91 -5.87 7.04
C ARG A 71 -4.67 -7.19 7.01
N TYR A 72 -5.96 -7.18 6.68
CA TYR A 72 -6.79 -8.38 6.76
C TYR A 72 -7.16 -8.91 5.38
N ARG A 73 -7.75 -8.06 4.55
CA ARG A 73 -8.30 -8.51 3.26
C ARG A 73 -7.19 -8.94 2.31
N SER A 74 -6.15 -8.12 2.16
CA SER A 74 -5.05 -8.42 1.25
C SER A 74 -4.20 -9.59 1.75
N GLU A 75 -4.04 -9.77 3.06
CA GLU A 75 -3.34 -10.92 3.66
C GLU A 75 -4.03 -12.24 3.30
N LYS A 76 -5.36 -12.31 3.34
CA LYS A 76 -6.11 -13.50 2.93
C LYS A 76 -5.80 -13.95 1.50
N TYR A 77 -5.55 -13.02 0.57
CA TYR A 77 -5.35 -13.33 -0.86
C TYR A 77 -3.88 -13.41 -1.28
N PHE A 78 -2.99 -12.70 -0.59
CA PHE A 78 -1.59 -12.49 -0.96
C PHE A 78 -0.59 -12.87 0.14
N GLY A 79 -1.05 -13.33 1.31
CA GLY A 79 -0.21 -13.78 2.41
C GLY A 79 0.57 -15.07 2.09
N PRO A 80 1.59 -15.39 2.90
CA PRO A 80 2.48 -16.54 2.68
C PRO A 80 1.78 -17.89 2.80
N GLY A 81 0.60 -17.95 3.41
CA GLY A 81 -0.21 -19.16 3.58
C GLY A 81 -0.94 -19.64 2.32
N ARG A 82 -0.75 -18.98 1.17
CA ARG A 82 -1.31 -19.47 -0.09
C ARG A 82 -0.37 -20.52 -0.68
N THR A 83 -0.64 -21.78 -0.38
CA THR A 83 -0.08 -22.92 -1.10
C THR A 83 -0.20 -22.66 -2.61
N LYS A 84 0.93 -22.75 -3.33
CA LYS A 84 0.91 -22.74 -4.80
C LYS A 84 -0.01 -23.89 -5.25
N PRO A 85 -1.06 -23.66 -6.04
CA PRO A 85 -1.67 -24.76 -6.75
C PRO A 85 -0.68 -25.19 -7.84
N GLY A 86 -0.11 -26.38 -7.70
CA GLY A 86 0.71 -27.03 -8.73
C GLY A 86 2.22 -26.86 -8.58
N SER A 87 2.82 -27.69 -7.74
CA SER A 87 4.05 -28.39 -8.15
C SER A 87 3.65 -29.86 -8.28
N GLY A 88 3.17 -30.22 -9.47
CA GLY A 88 3.15 -31.60 -9.93
C GLY A 88 4.44 -31.88 -10.67
#